data_AF-A0A835YEK7-F1
#
_entry.id   AF-A0A835YEK7-F1
#
_cell.length_a   1.000
_cell.length_b   1.000
_cell.length_c   1.000
_cell.angle_alpha   90.00
_cell.angle_beta   90.00
_cell.angle_gamma   90.00
#
_symmetry.space_group_name_H-M   'P 1'
#
loop_
_entity.id
_entity.type
_entity.pdbx_description
1 polymer ?
#
loop_
_entity_poly.entity_id
_entity_poly.type
_entity_poly.pdbx_seq_one_letter_code
_entity_poly.pdbx_strand_id
1 'polypeptide(L)'
;MEPPGPSYTPPTGVASPRNVGSPASRVRANLQESISASKLYKELSPTRVYQSSRDESRVALPDLFKQKNSLVSLRPTYSNEPIPLEDDELGRTPKLLQRLEALLEEKLSLVERLGNGNKGFAAAQLRTDAFRQVFDAFLHSFTTYRSLLLRIKQEYDVALDDALASLYDNVHMKAELAVVDERMATAVQQARARAQEDAAAVRKELQDQLNMEENKAIQAESRCQAAEEEIQVAKKTIQQLKNEAAALQRANNEIKQQLLLKSTWGASAAAANKAETG
;
A
#
# COMPACT_ATOMS: atom_id res chain seq x y z
N MET A 1 55.00 10.88 21.71
CA MET A 1 53.63 10.69 22.22
C MET A 1 52.74 10.49 20.99
N GLU A 2 52.63 9.25 20.55
CA GLU A 2 51.77 8.84 19.44
C GLU A 2 50.43 8.33 19.99
N PRO A 3 49.29 8.64 19.35
CA PRO A 3 48.00 8.05 19.74
C PRO A 3 47.88 6.60 19.21
N PRO A 4 47.26 5.69 19.98
CA PRO A 4 47.10 4.29 19.57
C PRO A 4 46.06 4.16 18.46
N GLY A 5 46.40 3.36 17.44
CA GLY A 5 45.56 3.07 16.29
C GLY A 5 44.31 2.23 16.61
N PRO A 6 43.31 2.24 15.72
CA PRO A 6 42.04 1.53 15.92
C PRO A 6 42.20 0.01 15.80
N SER A 7 41.83 -0.68 16.87
CA SER A 7 41.66 -2.13 16.94
C SER A 7 40.49 -2.59 16.06
N TYR A 8 40.80 -3.28 14.97
CA TYR A 8 39.83 -3.96 14.10
C TYR A 8 39.41 -5.30 14.72
N THR A 9 38.14 -5.43 15.09
CA THR A 9 37.49 -6.72 15.39
C THR A 9 36.62 -7.14 14.21
N PRO A 10 36.81 -8.33 13.61
CA PRO A 10 35.92 -8.81 12.56
C PRO A 10 34.63 -9.39 13.17
N PRO A 11 33.42 -9.04 12.67
CA PRO A 11 32.22 -9.77 13.03
C PRO A 11 32.20 -11.11 12.26
N THR A 12 32.44 -12.20 12.98
CA THR A 12 32.06 -13.55 12.56
C THR A 12 30.53 -13.67 12.59
N GLY A 13 29.90 -13.32 11.47
CA GLY A 13 28.48 -13.53 11.22
C GLY A 13 28.31 -14.33 9.95
N VAL A 14 28.39 -15.66 10.05
CA VAL A 14 28.04 -16.58 8.97
C VAL A 14 26.53 -16.49 8.77
N ALA A 15 26.09 -15.61 7.87
CA ALA A 15 24.70 -15.56 7.45
C ALA A 15 24.43 -16.76 6.54
N SER A 16 23.71 -17.75 7.08
CA SER A 16 23.16 -18.86 6.32
C SER A 16 22.36 -18.36 5.10
N PRO A 17 22.43 -19.05 3.95
CA PRO A 17 21.67 -18.66 2.78
C PRO A 17 20.18 -18.70 3.10
N ARG A 18 19.50 -17.58 2.87
CA ARG A 18 18.05 -17.43 2.95
C ARG A 18 17.39 -18.56 2.15
N ASN A 19 16.72 -19.45 2.87
CA ASN A 19 15.83 -20.47 2.33
C ASN A 19 14.74 -19.76 1.52
N VAL A 20 14.88 -19.71 0.20
CA VAL A 20 13.89 -19.11 -0.69
C VAL A 20 12.73 -20.10 -0.78
N GLY A 21 11.80 -19.98 0.18
CA GLY A 21 10.61 -20.80 0.22
C GLY A 21 9.89 -20.77 -1.14
N SER A 22 9.57 -21.97 -1.63
CA SER A 22 8.87 -22.20 -2.90
C SER A 22 7.63 -21.29 -3.02
N PRO A 23 7.28 -20.77 -4.22
CA PRO A 23 6.15 -19.85 -4.44
C PRO A 23 4.83 -20.31 -3.79
N ALA A 24 4.60 -21.62 -3.72
CA ALA A 24 3.44 -22.23 -3.07
C ALA A 24 3.35 -21.93 -1.56
N SER A 25 4.48 -21.73 -0.89
CA SER A 25 4.54 -21.42 0.56
C SER A 25 4.16 -19.98 0.85
N ARG A 26 4.45 -19.04 -0.06
CA ARG A 26 4.07 -17.63 0.07
C ARG A 26 2.57 -17.41 -0.08
N VAL A 27 1.91 -18.18 -0.96
CA VAL A 27 0.46 -18.09 -1.18
C VAL A 27 -0.32 -18.60 0.04
N ARG A 28 0.14 -19.67 0.71
CA ARG A 28 -0.51 -20.17 1.94
C ARG A 28 -0.38 -19.21 3.13
N ALA A 29 0.77 -18.58 3.30
CA ALA A 29 0.97 -17.60 4.37
C ALA A 29 0.03 -16.38 4.23
N ASN A 30 -0.12 -15.86 3.01
CA ASN A 30 -1.00 -14.73 2.72
C ASN A 30 -2.49 -15.06 2.94
N LEU A 31 -2.90 -16.30 2.66
CA LEU A 31 -4.28 -16.76 2.88
C LEU A 31 -4.61 -16.87 4.38
N GLN A 32 -3.63 -17.27 5.19
CA GLN A 32 -3.82 -17.45 6.63
C GLN A 32 -3.85 -16.11 7.39
N GLU A 33 -3.08 -15.12 6.93
CA GLU A 33 -3.15 -13.74 7.45
C GLU A 33 -4.48 -13.06 7.12
N SER A 34 -5.00 -13.23 5.91
CA SER A 34 -6.29 -12.66 5.51
C SER A 34 -7.49 -13.27 6.27
N ILE A 35 -7.46 -14.57 6.58
CA ILE A 35 -8.49 -15.22 7.42
C ILE A 35 -8.41 -14.75 8.88
N SER A 36 -7.21 -14.45 9.38
CA SER A 36 -7.00 -13.96 10.75
C SER A 36 -7.47 -12.51 10.92
N ALA A 37 -7.27 -11.67 9.91
CA ALA A 37 -7.76 -10.29 9.88
C ALA A 37 -9.30 -10.21 9.81
N SER A 38 -9.96 -11.10 9.07
CA SER A 38 -11.44 -11.12 8.98
C SER A 38 -12.12 -11.54 10.30
N LYS A 39 -11.46 -12.29 11.18
CA LYS A 39 -12.02 -12.64 12.50
C LYS A 39 -12.00 -11.48 13.49
N LEU A 40 -10.99 -10.60 13.41
CA LEU A 40 -10.88 -9.42 14.27
C LEU A 40 -11.93 -8.34 13.95
N TYR A 41 -12.31 -8.19 12.68
CA TYR A 41 -13.34 -7.20 12.28
C TYR A 41 -14.76 -7.59 12.69
N LYS A 42 -15.03 -8.87 12.95
CA LYS A 42 -16.38 -9.34 13.32
C LYS A 42 -16.70 -9.10 14.81
N GLU A 43 -15.67 -8.97 15.65
CA GLU A 43 -15.79 -8.75 17.10
C GLU A 43 -15.92 -7.26 17.48
N LEU A 44 -15.61 -6.33 16.56
CA LEU A 44 -15.62 -4.88 16.82
C LEU A 44 -16.90 -4.17 16.35
N SER A 45 -17.98 -4.90 16.06
CA SER A 45 -19.26 -4.29 15.69
C SER A 45 -19.85 -3.48 16.87
N PRO A 46 -20.11 -2.16 16.72
CA PRO A 46 -20.63 -1.30 17.80
C PRO A 46 -22.01 -1.70 18.34
N THR A 47 -22.69 -2.64 17.69
CA THR A 47 -24.09 -2.99 17.94
C THR A 47 -24.30 -3.86 19.18
N ARG A 48 -23.26 -4.47 19.77
CA ARG A 48 -23.42 -5.42 20.88
C ARG A 48 -23.24 -4.84 22.28
N VAL A 49 -22.71 -3.62 22.41
CA VAL A 49 -22.45 -3.00 23.72
C VAL A 49 -23.70 -2.35 24.33
N TYR A 50 -24.75 -2.10 23.55
CA TYR A 50 -25.94 -1.36 24.00
C TYR A 50 -27.09 -2.21 24.58
N GLN A 51 -26.99 -3.54 24.62
CA GLN A 51 -28.11 -4.38 25.09
C GLN A 51 -27.98 -4.85 26.55
N SER A 52 -26.80 -4.73 27.18
CA SER A 52 -26.53 -5.42 28.45
C SER A 52 -26.71 -4.58 29.72
N SER A 53 -27.26 -3.36 29.64
CA SER A 53 -27.34 -2.45 30.80
C SER A 53 -28.76 -1.94 31.12
N ARG A 54 -29.81 -2.55 30.58
CA ARG A 54 -31.18 -1.98 30.67
C ARG A 54 -32.07 -2.52 31.80
N ASP A 55 -31.63 -3.49 32.61
CA ASP A 55 -32.57 -4.30 33.40
C ASP A 55 -32.48 -4.29 34.93
N GLU A 56 -31.71 -3.43 35.59
CA GLU A 56 -31.78 -3.34 37.06
C GLU A 56 -31.95 -1.90 37.57
N SER A 57 -32.99 -1.69 38.38
CA SER A 57 -33.37 -0.46 39.12
C SER A 57 -34.29 0.57 38.46
N ARG A 58 -35.49 0.17 38.02
CA ARG A 58 -36.64 1.10 37.98
C ARG A 58 -37.60 0.81 39.11
N VAL A 59 -37.41 1.52 40.22
CA VAL A 59 -38.49 1.83 41.18
C VAL A 59 -39.58 2.54 40.39
N ALA A 60 -40.71 1.87 40.18
CA ALA A 60 -41.83 2.41 39.41
C ALA A 60 -42.50 3.53 40.23
N LEU A 61 -42.03 4.76 40.06
CA LEU A 61 -42.73 5.94 40.54
C LEU A 61 -44.10 6.04 39.84
N PRO A 62 -45.17 6.46 40.55
CA PRO A 62 -46.48 6.67 39.94
C PRO A 62 -46.37 7.66 38.78
N ASP A 63 -46.83 7.25 37.61
CA ASP A 63 -46.87 8.08 36.40
C ASP A 63 -47.97 9.13 36.55
N LEU A 64 -47.58 10.30 37.07
CA LEU A 64 -48.47 11.44 37.34
C LEU A 64 -49.16 11.97 36.08
N PHE A 65 -48.71 11.59 34.87
CA PHE A 65 -49.32 12.00 33.60
C PHE A 65 -50.45 11.07 33.12
N LYS A 66 -50.62 9.90 33.74
CA LYS A 66 -51.73 8.97 33.41
C LYS A 66 -52.97 9.19 34.27
N GLN A 67 -52.86 9.94 35.36
CA GLN A 67 -53.99 10.27 36.22
C GLN A 67 -54.72 11.50 35.66
N LYS A 68 -55.92 11.28 35.12
CA LYS A 68 -56.83 12.38 34.74
C LYS A 68 -57.07 13.23 35.99
N ASN A 69 -56.71 14.52 35.92
CA ASN A 69 -56.85 15.56 36.95
C ASN A 69 -55.74 15.69 38.01
N SER A 70 -54.65 14.91 37.96
CA SER A 70 -53.54 15.05 38.92
C SER A 70 -52.81 16.41 38.85
N LEU A 71 -52.85 17.07 37.69
CA LEU A 71 -52.18 18.34 37.44
C LEU A 71 -53.09 19.56 37.73
N VAL A 72 -54.34 19.36 38.15
CA VAL A 72 -55.27 20.46 38.43
C VAL A 72 -54.91 21.18 39.73
N SER A 73 -54.38 20.46 40.72
CA SER A 73 -53.94 21.02 42.01
C SER A 73 -52.62 21.80 41.94
N LEU A 74 -51.87 21.68 40.84
CA LEU A 74 -50.59 22.37 40.61
C LEU A 74 -50.71 23.60 39.70
N ARG A 75 -51.92 23.91 39.20
CA ARG A 75 -52.16 25.13 38.44
C ARG A 75 -52.43 26.28 39.41
N PRO A 76 -51.63 27.36 39.40
CA PRO A 76 -51.98 28.58 40.10
C PRO A 76 -53.34 29.05 39.59
N THR A 77 -54.29 29.23 40.51
CA THR A 77 -55.58 29.86 40.22
C THR A 77 -55.34 31.34 39.93
N TYR A 78 -55.03 31.66 38.68
CA TYR A 78 -55.27 33.00 38.16
C TYR A 78 -56.78 33.14 38.01
N SER A 79 -57.38 33.92 38.89
CA SER A 79 -58.75 34.39 38.76
C SER A 79 -58.91 35.11 37.42
N ASN A 80 -59.54 34.44 36.46
CA ASN A 80 -60.06 35.05 35.23
C ASN A 80 -61.29 35.88 35.56
N GLU A 81 -61.11 37.04 36.18
CA GLU A 81 -62.07 38.14 35.97
C GLU A 81 -61.64 38.90 34.71
N PRO A 82 -62.56 39.16 33.75
CA PRO A 82 -62.24 39.93 32.57
C PRO A 82 -62.07 41.40 32.96
N ILE A 83 -60.82 41.82 33.14
CA ILE A 83 -60.44 43.23 33.11
C ILE A 83 -60.69 43.71 31.67
N PRO A 84 -61.35 44.87 31.45
CA PRO A 84 -61.57 45.41 30.11
C PRO A 84 -60.21 45.59 29.41
N LEU A 85 -60.01 44.81 28.36
CA LEU A 85 -58.81 44.81 27.53
C LEU A 85 -58.85 46.05 26.63
N GLU A 86 -57.91 46.96 26.85
CA GLU A 86 -57.41 47.79 25.74
C GLU A 86 -56.44 46.92 24.92
N ASP A 87 -56.64 46.91 23.60
CA ASP A 87 -56.01 46.00 22.63
C ASP A 87 -54.47 46.09 22.50
N ASP A 88 -53.78 46.86 23.34
CA ASP A 88 -52.33 47.11 23.26
C ASP A 88 -51.45 46.17 24.11
N GLU A 89 -52.01 45.33 24.99
CA GLU A 89 -51.20 44.49 25.91
C GLU A 89 -50.91 43.06 25.43
N LEU A 90 -51.53 42.58 24.35
CA LEU A 90 -51.34 41.22 23.82
C LEU A 90 -50.00 41.00 23.07
N GLY A 91 -49.19 42.05 22.87
CA GLY A 91 -47.95 42.02 22.07
C GLY A 91 -46.66 42.41 22.81
N ARG A 92 -46.70 42.75 24.10
CA ARG A 92 -45.48 43.18 24.81
C ARG A 92 -44.70 41.97 25.30
N THR A 93 -43.72 41.54 24.51
CA THR A 93 -42.64 40.71 25.05
C THR A 93 -42.09 41.39 26.32
N PRO A 94 -41.91 40.63 27.42
CA PRO A 94 -41.38 41.19 28.66
C PRO A 94 -40.09 41.97 28.38
N LYS A 95 -39.96 43.19 28.92
CA LYS A 95 -38.80 44.09 28.69
C LYS A 95 -37.45 43.39 28.89
N LEU A 96 -37.39 42.43 29.80
CA LEU A 96 -36.21 41.60 30.04
C LEU A 96 -35.87 40.71 28.83
N LEU A 97 -36.85 40.00 28.27
CA LEU A 97 -36.64 39.12 27.12
C LEU A 97 -36.23 39.95 25.89
N GLN A 98 -36.90 41.08 25.66
CA GLN A 98 -36.53 42.00 24.59
C GLN A 98 -35.07 42.49 24.70
N ARG A 99 -34.60 42.77 25.93
CA ARG A 99 -33.20 43.15 26.18
C ARG A 99 -32.22 42.00 25.94
N LEU A 100 -32.60 40.77 26.29
CA LEU A 100 -31.75 39.59 26.10
C LEU A 100 -31.66 39.18 24.63
N GLU A 101 -32.76 39.31 23.88
CA GLU A 101 -32.79 39.10 22.43
C GLU A 101 -31.87 40.10 21.72
N ALA A 102 -31.99 41.40 22.04
CA ALA A 102 -31.10 42.43 21.49
C ALA A 102 -29.62 42.16 21.84
N LEU A 103 -29.35 41.73 23.07
CA LEU A 103 -27.99 41.35 23.49
C LEU A 103 -27.48 40.14 22.70
N LEU A 104 -28.31 39.13 22.48
CA LEU A 104 -27.94 37.95 21.70
C LEU A 104 -27.65 38.31 20.25
N GLU A 105 -28.49 39.12 19.63
CA GLU A 105 -28.29 39.60 18.25
C GLU A 105 -26.98 40.38 18.12
N GLU A 106 -26.68 41.27 19.07
CA GLU A 106 -25.41 42.02 19.10
C GLU A 106 -24.22 41.06 19.19
N LYS A 107 -24.29 40.07 20.08
CA LYS A 107 -23.21 39.09 20.28
C LYS A 107 -23.04 38.19 19.07
N LEU A 108 -24.12 37.69 18.47
CA LEU A 108 -24.05 36.86 17.27
C LEU A 108 -23.53 37.65 16.07
N SER A 109 -23.96 38.90 15.89
CA SER A 109 -23.42 39.79 14.86
C SER A 109 -21.92 40.06 15.06
N LEU A 110 -21.48 40.20 16.31
CA LEU A 110 -20.05 40.29 16.62
C LEU A 110 -19.31 39.00 16.25
N VAL A 111 -19.86 37.83 16.61
CA VAL A 111 -19.30 36.52 16.23
C VAL A 111 -19.23 36.35 14.71
N GLU A 112 -20.23 36.79 13.96
CA GLU A 112 -20.22 36.76 12.50
C GLU A 112 -19.15 37.68 11.92
N ARG A 113 -18.99 38.89 12.44
CA ARG A 113 -17.94 39.83 12.01
C ARG A 113 -16.54 39.32 12.31
N LEU A 114 -16.30 38.75 13.50
CA LEU A 114 -15.03 38.13 13.88
C LEU A 114 -14.79 36.81 13.15
N GLY A 115 -15.87 36.09 12.83
CA GLY A 115 -15.86 34.80 12.16
C GLY A 115 -15.89 34.87 10.63
N ASN A 116 -15.79 36.05 10.03
CA ASN A 116 -15.79 36.25 8.57
C ASN A 116 -14.63 35.46 7.90
N GLY A 117 -14.93 34.21 7.53
CA GLY A 117 -14.01 33.27 6.89
C GLY A 117 -13.96 31.89 7.55
N ASN A 118 -14.25 31.77 8.85
CA ASN A 118 -14.10 30.52 9.60
C ASN A 118 -15.48 29.88 9.90
N LYS A 119 -15.92 28.92 9.08
CA LYS A 119 -17.08 28.04 9.38
C LYS A 119 -16.70 26.82 10.25
N GLY A 120 -15.62 26.93 11.01
CA GLY A 120 -15.01 25.82 11.76
C GLY A 120 -15.31 25.83 13.25
N PHE A 121 -14.62 24.95 13.99
CA PHE A 121 -14.73 24.77 15.43
C PHE A 121 -14.66 26.11 16.22
N ALA A 122 -13.76 27.02 15.85
CA ALA A 122 -13.61 28.32 16.51
C ALA A 122 -14.89 29.19 16.43
N ALA A 123 -15.60 29.20 15.31
CA ALA A 123 -16.84 29.96 15.18
C ALA A 123 -18.01 29.31 15.94
N ALA A 124 -18.03 27.97 16.03
CA ALA A 124 -18.97 27.25 16.86
C ALA A 124 -18.75 27.57 18.35
N GLN A 125 -17.49 27.62 18.80
CA GLN A 125 -17.14 27.98 20.18
C GLN A 125 -17.55 29.42 20.53
N LEU A 126 -17.22 30.39 19.68
CA LEU A 126 -17.61 31.79 19.87
C LEU A 126 -19.13 31.97 19.91
N ARG A 127 -19.87 31.20 19.10
CA ARG A 127 -21.34 31.17 19.13
C ARG A 127 -21.86 30.62 20.46
N THR A 128 -21.30 29.52 20.95
CA THR A 128 -21.66 28.94 22.25
C THR A 128 -21.40 29.93 23.39
N ASP A 129 -20.29 30.68 23.33
CA ASP A 129 -19.95 31.70 24.33
C ASP A 129 -20.94 32.87 24.32
N ALA A 130 -21.44 33.29 23.15
CA ALA A 130 -22.49 34.30 23.04
C ALA A 130 -23.77 33.85 23.78
N PHE A 131 -24.18 32.59 23.61
CA PHE A 131 -25.32 32.02 24.34
C PHE A 131 -25.07 31.91 25.85
N ARG A 132 -23.86 31.49 26.28
CA ARG A 132 -23.49 31.47 27.72
C ARG A 132 -23.59 32.87 28.35
N GLN A 133 -23.09 33.90 27.67
CA GLN A 133 -23.14 35.29 28.16
C GLN A 133 -24.58 35.82 28.29
N VAL A 134 -25.45 35.52 27.33
CA VAL A 134 -26.87 35.91 27.40
C VAL A 134 -27.60 35.12 28.49
N PHE A 135 -27.30 33.83 28.65
CA PHE A 135 -27.85 33.02 29.72
C PHE A 135 -27.38 33.49 31.10
N ASP A 136 -26.13 33.91 31.24
CA ASP A 136 -25.64 34.56 32.46
C ASP A 136 -26.42 35.85 32.73
N ALA A 137 -26.61 36.73 31.74
CA ALA A 137 -27.42 37.94 31.90
C ALA A 137 -28.87 37.64 32.30
N PHE A 138 -29.46 36.56 31.76
CA PHE A 138 -30.78 36.06 32.14
C PHE A 138 -30.80 35.62 33.60
N LEU A 139 -29.86 34.76 34.03
CA LEU A 139 -29.75 34.34 35.44
C LEU A 139 -29.51 35.51 36.39
N HIS A 140 -28.81 36.55 35.93
CA HIS A 140 -28.55 37.74 36.72
C HIS A 140 -29.82 38.52 37.09
N SER A 141 -30.88 38.40 36.28
CA SER A 141 -32.16 39.08 36.49
C SER A 141 -33.09 38.36 37.49
N PHE A 142 -32.80 37.10 37.85
CA PHE A 142 -33.57 36.38 38.86
C PHE A 142 -33.01 36.58 40.26
N THR A 143 -33.92 36.65 41.24
CA THR A 143 -33.60 36.74 42.67
C THR A 143 -33.97 35.45 43.40
N THR A 144 -35.20 34.95 43.24
CA THR A 144 -35.75 33.82 44.02
C THR A 144 -35.16 32.45 43.65
N TYR A 145 -35.03 32.15 42.36
CA TYR A 145 -34.56 30.83 41.87
C TYR A 145 -33.09 30.82 41.43
N ARG A 146 -32.38 31.93 41.64
CA ARG A 146 -31.03 32.14 41.10
C ARG A 146 -30.04 31.05 41.50
N SER A 147 -30.01 30.66 42.77
CA SER A 147 -29.07 29.66 43.30
C SER A 147 -29.29 28.27 42.68
N LEU A 148 -30.55 27.87 42.49
CA LEU A 148 -30.91 26.62 41.83
C LEU A 148 -30.50 26.66 40.34
N LEU A 149 -30.83 27.75 39.65
CA LEU A 149 -30.51 27.89 38.23
C LEU A 149 -29.00 27.97 37.98
N LEU A 150 -28.22 28.55 38.89
CA LEU A 150 -26.74 28.54 38.80
C LEU A 150 -26.16 27.14 38.96
N ARG A 151 -26.72 26.29 39.84
CA ARG A 151 -26.30 24.89 39.97
C ARG A 151 -26.63 24.09 38.70
N ILE A 152 -27.82 24.29 38.15
CA ILE A 152 -28.21 23.65 36.88
C ILE A 152 -27.28 24.12 35.75
N LYS A 153 -27.01 25.43 35.67
CA LYS A 153 -26.06 26.00 34.71
C LYS A 153 -24.69 25.35 34.82
N GLN A 154 -24.18 25.16 36.05
CA GLN A 154 -22.87 24.55 36.26
C GLN A 154 -22.78 23.14 35.65
N GLU A 155 -23.82 22.31 35.81
CA GLU A 155 -23.85 20.97 35.21
C GLU A 155 -23.86 21.03 33.67
N TYR A 156 -24.62 21.96 33.08
CA TYR A 156 -24.61 22.18 31.63
C TYR A 156 -23.28 22.74 31.13
N ASP A 157 -22.67 23.65 31.89
CA ASP A 157 -21.38 24.25 31.58
C ASP A 157 -20.29 23.16 31.53
N VAL A 158 -20.25 22.27 32.53
CA VAL A 158 -19.33 21.12 32.54
C VAL A 158 -19.57 20.19 31.35
N ALA A 159 -20.83 19.81 31.09
CA ALA A 159 -21.14 18.94 29.95
C ALA A 159 -20.82 19.57 28.59
N LEU A 160 -20.98 20.89 28.46
CA LEU A 160 -20.61 21.65 27.26
C LEU A 160 -19.10 21.73 27.09
N ASP A 161 -18.34 21.95 28.17
CA ASP A 161 -16.88 22.00 28.13
C ASP A 161 -16.30 20.63 27.74
N ASP A 162 -16.85 19.53 28.28
CA ASP A 162 -16.50 18.16 27.87
C ASP A 162 -16.82 17.88 26.40
N ALA A 163 -18.00 18.33 25.93
CA ALA A 163 -18.39 18.17 24.53
C ALA A 163 -17.49 18.99 23.59
N LEU A 164 -17.09 20.21 23.98
CA LEU A 164 -16.16 21.03 23.21
C LEU A 164 -14.75 20.42 23.17
N ALA A 165 -14.27 19.85 24.27
CA ALA A 165 -13.00 19.12 24.30
C ALA A 165 -13.03 17.91 23.36
N SER A 166 -14.09 17.10 23.42
CA SER A 166 -14.27 15.94 22.51
C SER A 166 -14.34 16.35 21.04
N LEU A 167 -15.02 17.46 20.72
CA LEU A 167 -15.05 18.00 19.36
C LEU A 167 -13.68 18.49 18.89
N TYR A 168 -12.92 19.15 19.77
CA TYR A 168 -11.55 19.59 19.49
C TYR A 168 -10.66 18.39 19.16
N ASP A 169 -10.68 17.35 19.99
CA ASP A 169 -9.94 16.12 19.77
C ASP A 169 -10.34 15.45 18.45
N ASN A 170 -11.64 15.43 18.12
CA ASN A 170 -12.12 14.87 16.86
C ASN A 170 -11.59 15.63 15.64
N VAL A 171 -11.60 16.96 15.68
CA VAL A 171 -11.07 17.81 14.61
C VAL A 171 -9.56 17.62 14.48
N HIS A 172 -8.85 17.55 15.61
CA HIS A 172 -7.42 17.34 15.66
C HIS A 172 -7.03 15.96 15.09
N MET A 173 -7.65 14.89 15.56
CA MET A 173 -7.41 13.53 15.06
C MET A 173 -7.71 13.40 13.56
N LYS A 174 -8.77 14.06 13.05
CA LYS A 174 -9.06 14.09 11.62
C LYS A 174 -7.96 14.77 10.81
N ALA A 175 -7.38 15.84 11.35
CA ALA A 175 -6.24 16.51 10.72
C ALA A 175 -5.00 15.62 10.72
N GLU A 176 -4.72 14.93 11.83
CA GLU A 176 -3.61 13.97 11.90
C GLU A 176 -3.78 12.80 10.92
N LEU A 177 -4.98 12.24 10.84
CA LEU A 177 -5.31 11.17 9.88
C LEU A 177 -5.08 11.62 8.44
N ALA A 178 -5.52 12.83 8.07
CA ALA A 178 -5.28 13.37 6.74
C ALA A 178 -3.77 13.46 6.40
N VAL A 179 -2.94 13.87 7.37
CA VAL A 179 -1.48 13.92 7.20
C VAL A 179 -0.88 12.51 7.07
N VAL A 180 -1.37 11.55 7.84
CA VAL A 180 -0.92 10.15 7.74
C VAL A 180 -1.31 9.54 6.39
N ASP A 181 -2.52 9.81 5.90
CA ASP A 181 -2.99 9.34 4.59
C ASP A 181 -2.13 9.89 3.46
N GLU A 182 -1.77 11.18 3.50
CA GLU A 182 -0.86 11.79 2.53
C GLU A 182 0.55 11.16 2.57
N ARG A 183 1.08 10.92 3.78
CA ARG A 183 2.37 10.22 3.97
C ARG A 183 2.32 8.79 3.46
N MET A 184 1.21 8.08 3.66
CA MET A 184 1.05 6.73 3.14
C MET A 184 0.98 6.73 1.62
N ALA A 185 0.20 7.64 1.03
CA ALA A 185 0.08 7.76 -0.43
C ALA A 185 1.43 8.04 -1.09
N THR A 186 2.20 8.97 -0.53
CA THR A 186 3.56 9.29 -1.01
C THR A 186 4.52 8.12 -0.86
N ALA A 187 4.50 7.40 0.28
CA ALA A 187 5.32 6.21 0.49
C ALA A 187 4.99 5.08 -0.50
N VAL A 188 3.70 4.83 -0.76
CA VAL A 188 3.26 3.85 -1.76
C VAL A 188 3.72 4.24 -3.16
N GLN A 189 3.62 5.52 -3.51
CA GLN A 189 4.05 6.00 -4.82
C GLN A 189 5.57 5.87 -5.00
N GLN A 190 6.36 6.19 -3.97
CA GLN A 190 7.81 5.98 -3.97
C GLN A 190 8.18 4.50 -4.09
N ALA A 191 7.49 3.62 -3.36
CA ALA A 191 7.72 2.17 -3.43
C ALA A 191 7.41 1.62 -4.84
N ARG A 192 6.34 2.10 -5.47
CA ARG A 192 6.00 1.74 -6.85
C ARG A 192 7.06 2.23 -7.86
N ALA A 193 7.54 3.47 -7.71
CA ALA A 193 8.58 4.01 -8.57
C ALA A 193 9.87 3.18 -8.47
N ARG A 194 10.32 2.88 -7.24
CA ARG A 194 11.51 2.02 -7.00
C ARG A 194 11.33 0.63 -7.60
N ALA A 195 10.18 -0.01 -7.40
CA ALA A 195 9.91 -1.33 -7.97
C ALA A 195 9.92 -1.32 -9.51
N GLN A 196 9.46 -0.23 -10.13
CA GLN A 196 9.53 -0.07 -11.59
C GLN A 196 10.96 0.14 -12.09
N GLU A 197 11.76 0.94 -11.38
CA GLU A 197 13.17 1.15 -11.66
C GLU A 197 13.96 -0.16 -11.54
N ASP A 198 13.78 -0.91 -10.46
CA ASP A 198 14.42 -2.23 -10.25
C ASP A 198 14.01 -3.21 -11.36
N ALA A 199 12.72 -3.27 -11.71
CA ALA A 199 12.24 -4.13 -12.79
C ALA A 199 12.77 -3.70 -14.17
N ALA A 200 13.00 -2.40 -14.40
CA ALA A 200 13.63 -1.93 -15.63
C ALA A 200 15.11 -2.28 -15.68
N ALA A 201 15.83 -2.13 -14.57
CA ALA A 201 17.24 -2.50 -14.45
C ALA A 201 17.46 -4.00 -14.70
N VAL A 202 16.65 -4.87 -14.06
CA VAL A 202 16.72 -6.32 -14.26
C VAL A 202 16.40 -6.72 -15.70
N ARG A 203 15.37 -6.10 -16.31
CA ARG A 203 15.05 -6.36 -17.72
C ARG A 203 16.19 -5.98 -18.66
N LYS A 204 16.85 -4.85 -18.40
CA LYS A 204 18.01 -4.42 -19.17
C LYS A 204 19.18 -5.40 -19.01
N GLU A 205 19.49 -5.81 -17.78
CA GLU A 205 20.56 -6.78 -17.52
C GLU A 205 20.30 -8.11 -18.23
N LEU A 206 19.08 -8.63 -18.16
CA LEU A 206 18.71 -9.87 -18.88
C LEU A 206 18.83 -9.72 -20.40
N GLN A 207 18.44 -8.56 -20.95
CA GLN A 207 18.60 -8.29 -22.37
C GLN A 207 20.08 -8.23 -22.77
N ASP A 208 20.92 -7.58 -21.96
CA ASP A 208 22.35 -7.50 -22.21
C ASP A 208 23.01 -8.89 -22.16
N GLN A 209 22.62 -9.74 -21.21
CA GLN A 209 23.07 -11.14 -21.14
C GLN A 209 22.62 -11.95 -22.37
N LEU A 210 21.36 -11.80 -22.79
CA LEU A 210 20.84 -12.46 -23.98
C LEU A 210 21.64 -12.07 -25.23
N ASN A 211 21.87 -10.78 -25.42
CA ASN A 211 22.68 -10.27 -26.53
C ASN A 211 24.12 -10.82 -26.48
N MET A 212 24.72 -10.96 -25.30
CA MET A 212 26.05 -11.57 -25.16
C MET A 212 26.07 -13.03 -25.56
N GLU A 213 25.08 -13.82 -25.13
CA GLU A 213 24.98 -15.24 -25.49
C GLU A 213 24.65 -15.45 -26.97
N GLU A 214 23.79 -14.62 -27.56
CA GLU A 214 23.53 -14.63 -29.01
C GLU A 214 24.81 -14.34 -29.81
N ASN A 215 25.59 -13.33 -29.40
CA ASN A 215 26.85 -13.03 -30.06
C ASN A 215 27.87 -14.18 -29.92
N LYS A 216 27.92 -14.86 -28.78
CA LYS A 216 28.75 -16.06 -28.61
C LYS A 216 28.29 -17.20 -29.51
N ALA A 217 26.98 -17.40 -29.63
CA ALA A 217 26.41 -18.43 -30.51
C ALA A 217 26.77 -18.16 -31.98
N ILE A 218 26.60 -16.92 -32.45
CA ILE A 218 26.98 -16.51 -33.82
C ILE A 218 28.48 -16.74 -34.07
N GLN A 219 29.35 -16.38 -33.12
CA GLN A 219 30.78 -16.63 -33.24
C GLN A 219 31.12 -18.12 -33.26
N ALA A 220 30.44 -18.93 -32.45
CA ALA A 220 30.61 -20.38 -32.47
C ALA A 220 30.16 -20.99 -33.79
N GLU A 221 29.02 -20.55 -34.33
CA GLU A 221 28.51 -20.99 -35.62
C GLU A 221 29.47 -20.62 -36.76
N SER A 222 30.00 -19.39 -36.78
CA SER A 222 31.02 -18.97 -37.73
C SER A 222 32.29 -19.83 -37.66
N ARG A 223 32.74 -20.21 -36.46
CA ARG A 223 33.90 -21.12 -36.28
C ARG A 223 33.59 -22.53 -36.78
N CYS A 224 32.38 -23.04 -36.53
CA CYS A 224 31.96 -24.35 -37.04
C CYS A 224 31.93 -24.34 -38.58
N GLN A 225 31.36 -23.30 -39.20
CA GLN A 225 31.33 -23.15 -40.65
C GLN A 225 32.75 -23.12 -41.24
N ALA A 226 33.66 -22.33 -40.66
CA ALA A 226 35.06 -22.29 -41.10
C ALA A 226 35.75 -23.67 -40.97
N ALA A 227 35.54 -24.38 -39.87
CA ALA A 227 36.08 -25.72 -39.69
C ALA A 227 35.49 -26.74 -40.68
N GLU A 228 34.20 -26.63 -41.00
CA GLU A 228 33.55 -27.47 -42.02
C GLU A 228 34.15 -27.22 -43.41
N GLU A 229 34.40 -25.96 -43.77
CA GLU A 229 35.08 -25.60 -45.01
C GLU A 229 36.49 -26.19 -45.08
N GLU A 230 37.28 -26.08 -44.01
CA GLU A 230 38.62 -26.69 -43.92
C GLU A 230 38.56 -28.22 -44.08
N ILE A 231 37.59 -28.88 -43.43
CA ILE A 231 37.37 -30.32 -43.56
C ILE A 231 37.01 -30.68 -45.01
N GLN A 232 36.20 -29.87 -45.70
CA GLN A 232 35.84 -30.12 -47.10
C GLN A 232 37.06 -29.99 -48.02
N VAL A 233 37.91 -28.98 -47.80
CA VAL A 233 39.17 -28.83 -48.55
C VAL A 233 40.11 -30.00 -48.28
N ALA A 234 40.28 -30.41 -47.02
CA ALA A 234 41.09 -31.57 -46.64
C ALA A 234 40.55 -32.87 -47.27
N LYS A 235 39.23 -33.07 -47.30
CA LYS A 235 38.63 -34.24 -47.97
C LYS A 235 38.92 -34.26 -49.47
N LYS A 236 38.81 -33.11 -50.16
CA LYS A 236 39.12 -32.99 -51.59
C LYS A 236 40.59 -33.32 -51.89
N THR A 237 41.52 -32.78 -51.09
CA THR A 237 42.95 -33.04 -51.27
C THR A 237 43.31 -34.50 -50.99
N ILE A 238 42.76 -35.11 -49.94
CA ILE A 238 42.92 -36.55 -49.68
C ILE A 238 42.41 -37.39 -50.86
N GLN A 239 41.27 -37.02 -51.44
CA GLN A 239 40.71 -37.73 -52.59
C GLN A 239 41.61 -37.62 -53.83
N GLN A 240 42.19 -36.44 -54.09
CA GLN A 240 43.16 -36.25 -55.17
C GLN A 240 44.40 -37.11 -54.97
N LEU A 241 45.00 -37.07 -53.78
CA LEU A 241 46.18 -37.88 -53.43
C LEU A 241 45.89 -39.38 -53.53
N LYS A 242 44.69 -39.84 -53.15
CA LYS A 242 44.28 -41.25 -53.34
C LYS A 242 44.21 -41.62 -54.82
N ASN A 243 43.66 -40.76 -55.67
CA ASN A 243 43.59 -41.00 -57.11
C ASN A 243 44.99 -41.05 -57.74
N GLU A 244 45.88 -40.14 -57.34
CA GLU A 244 47.29 -40.13 -57.77
C GLU A 244 48.03 -41.39 -57.32
N ALA A 245 47.90 -41.79 -56.06
CA ALA A 245 48.49 -43.02 -55.54
C ALA A 245 47.99 -44.25 -56.32
N ALA A 246 46.68 -44.33 -56.60
CA ALA A 246 46.11 -45.42 -57.40
C ALA A 246 46.59 -45.40 -58.87
N ALA A 247 46.83 -44.22 -59.45
CA ALA A 247 47.41 -44.09 -60.78
C ALA A 247 48.88 -44.53 -60.81
N LEU A 248 49.68 -44.08 -59.84
CA LEU A 248 51.07 -44.51 -59.67
C LEU A 248 51.18 -46.00 -59.42
N GLN A 249 50.29 -46.58 -58.62
CA GLN A 249 50.26 -48.03 -58.37
C GLN A 249 49.92 -48.83 -59.64
N ARG A 250 48.97 -48.34 -60.45
CA ARG A 250 48.68 -48.93 -61.78
C ARG A 250 49.91 -48.88 -62.70
N ALA A 251 50.55 -47.72 -62.82
CA ALA A 251 51.77 -47.57 -63.62
C ALA A 251 52.91 -48.48 -63.12
N ASN A 252 53.10 -48.60 -61.81
CA ASN A 252 54.11 -49.46 -61.22
C ASN A 252 53.83 -50.96 -61.50
N ASN A 253 52.57 -51.38 -61.39
CA ASN A 253 52.16 -52.74 -61.76
C ASN A 253 52.37 -53.04 -63.24
N GLU A 254 52.08 -52.08 -64.12
CA GLU A 254 52.31 -52.20 -65.55
C GLU A 254 53.82 -52.33 -65.89
N ILE A 255 54.66 -51.50 -65.27
CA ILE A 255 56.13 -51.62 -65.40
C ILE A 255 56.61 -53.00 -64.92
N LYS A 256 56.10 -53.50 -63.79
CA LYS A 256 56.44 -54.85 -63.30
C LYS A 256 56.03 -55.94 -64.29
N GLN A 257 54.85 -55.84 -64.90
CA GLN A 257 54.40 -56.77 -65.93
C GLN A 257 55.30 -56.70 -67.17
N GLN A 258 55.66 -55.50 -67.63
CA GLN A 258 56.59 -55.32 -68.75
C GLN A 258 57.97 -55.91 -68.46
N LEU A 259 58.49 -55.75 -67.24
CA LEU A 259 59.74 -56.37 -66.79
C LEU A 259 59.65 -57.90 -66.77
N LEU A 260 58.58 -58.46 -66.22
CA LEU A 260 58.33 -59.90 -66.23
C LEU A 260 58.31 -60.43 -67.67
N LEU A 261 57.55 -59.79 -68.56
CA LEU A 261 57.54 -60.14 -69.98
C LEU A 261 58.95 -60.12 -70.58
N LYS A 262 59.69 -59.01 -70.44
CA LYS A 262 61.09 -58.92 -70.94
C LYS A 262 62.01 -59.99 -70.34
N SER A 263 61.84 -60.36 -69.07
CA SER A 263 62.61 -61.44 -68.44
C SER A 263 62.24 -62.83 -68.96
N THR A 264 60.98 -63.08 -69.32
CA THR A 264 60.55 -64.34 -69.94
C THR A 264 61.09 -64.53 -71.37
N TRP A 265 61.38 -63.44 -72.11
CA TRP A 265 62.10 -63.51 -73.38
C TRP A 265 63.56 -63.94 -73.22
N GLY A 266 64.23 -63.54 -72.13
CA GLY A 266 65.60 -64.00 -71.81
C GLY A 266 65.67 -65.48 -71.42
N ALA A 267 64.64 -66.01 -70.74
CA ALA A 267 64.54 -67.42 -70.40
C ALA A 267 64.16 -68.30 -71.62
N SER A 268 63.33 -67.80 -72.53
CA SER A 268 62.97 -68.49 -73.78
C SER A 268 64.16 -68.55 -74.77
N ALA A 269 64.96 -67.48 -74.87
CA ALA A 269 66.20 -67.50 -75.67
C ALA A 269 67.27 -68.46 -75.10
N ALA A 270 67.36 -68.59 -73.77
CA ALA A 270 68.24 -69.58 -73.12
C ALA A 270 67.73 -71.03 -73.26
N ALA A 271 66.41 -71.24 -73.38
CA ALA A 271 65.82 -72.56 -73.65
C ALA A 271 65.94 -72.96 -75.12
N ALA A 272 65.86 -72.01 -76.06
CA ALA A 272 66.05 -72.26 -77.49
C ALA A 272 67.49 -72.71 -77.82
N ASN A 273 68.51 -72.13 -77.16
CA ASN A 273 69.91 -72.56 -77.34
C ASN A 273 70.24 -73.95 -76.75
N LYS A 274 69.33 -74.56 -75.97
CA LYS A 274 69.50 -75.94 -75.47
C LYS A 274 68.81 -77.00 -76.34
N ALA A 275 67.98 -76.60 -77.30
CA ALA A 275 67.29 -77.51 -78.22
C ALA A 275 68.05 -77.77 -79.53
N GLU A 276 69.13 -77.02 -79.83
CA GLU A 276 69.97 -77.19 -81.03
C GLU A 276 71.20 -78.11 -80.81
N THR A 277 71.32 -78.77 -79.66
CA THR A 277 72.46 -79.70 -79.36
C THR A 277 72.02 -81.05 -78.75
N GLY A 278 70.92 -81.62 -79.22
CA GLY A 278 70.47 -82.97 -78.86
C GLY A 278 70.12 -83.81 -80.09
#